data_AF-A0A0D2AFG6-F1
#
_entry.id   AF-A0A0D2AFG6-F1
#
_cell.length_a   1.000
_cell.length_b   1.000
_cell.length_c   1.000
_cell.angle_alpha   90.00
_cell.angle_beta   90.00
_cell.angle_gamma   90.00
#
_symmetry.space_group_name_H-M   'P 1'
#
loop_
_entity.id
_entity.type
_entity.pdbx_description
1 polymer ?
#
loop_
_entity_poly.entity_id
_entity_poly.type
_entity_poly.pdbx_seq_one_letter_code
_entity_poly.pdbx_strand_id
1 'polypeptide(L)'
;MGFVTGLIGGVTLTTSILYLTLSVHQRNRQEQSLLLRQNSLILRNILEPLPPPPPPAAREARVSVAESAKDMWNREIEGLVRKVQYTDWAEVRERMERGAAKAWASVREGVKEVGEKAEKAKEPEFVSTSVRAKSREG
;
A
#
# COMPACT_ATOMS: atom_id res chain seq x y z
N MET A 1 0.34 -17.19 -17.04
CA MET A 1 1.37 -16.47 -16.25
C MET A 1 0.77 -15.30 -15.43
N GLY A 2 -0.35 -15.47 -14.72
CA GLY A 2 -1.03 -14.37 -14.01
C GLY A 2 -0.48 -14.03 -12.62
N PHE A 3 0.36 -14.89 -12.07
CA PHE A 3 0.96 -14.74 -10.74
C PHE A 3 1.98 -13.61 -10.67
N VAL A 4 2.87 -13.53 -11.67
CA VAL A 4 3.95 -12.53 -11.70
C VAL A 4 3.40 -11.10 -11.83
N THR A 5 2.35 -10.89 -12.62
CA THR A 5 1.69 -9.58 -12.74
C THR A 5 0.97 -9.16 -11.46
N GLY A 6 0.33 -10.10 -10.74
CA GLY A 6 -0.29 -9.82 -9.43
C GLY A 6 0.74 -9.52 -8.35
N LEU A 7 1.86 -10.26 -8.33
CA LEU A 7 2.98 -10.03 -7.41
C LEU A 7 3.60 -8.65 -7.60
N ILE A 8 3.92 -8.27 -8.83
CA ILE A 8 4.51 -6.96 -9.15
C ILE A 8 3.52 -5.82 -8.80
N GLY A 9 2.23 -5.99 -9.08
CA GLY A 9 1.20 -5.03 -8.70
C GLY A 9 1.07 -4.87 -7.18
N GLY A 10 1.11 -5.98 -6.43
CA GLY A 10 1.07 -5.94 -4.96
C GLY A 10 2.32 -5.31 -4.34
N VAL A 11 3.51 -5.64 -4.87
CA VAL A 11 4.78 -5.08 -4.40
C VAL A 11 4.83 -3.57 -4.68
N THR A 12 4.48 -3.13 -5.88
CA THR A 12 4.46 -1.69 -6.20
C THR A 12 3.47 -0.91 -5.34
N LEU A 13 2.26 -1.46 -5.10
CA LEU A 13 1.27 -0.83 -4.22
C LEU A 13 1.76 -0.73 -2.77
N THR A 14 2.28 -1.83 -2.22
CA THR A 14 2.77 -1.86 -0.84
C THR A 14 4.00 -0.98 -0.65
N THR A 15 4.94 -0.97 -1.60
CA THR A 15 6.08 -0.05 -1.60
C THR A 15 5.62 1.41 -1.71
N SER A 16 4.61 1.72 -2.52
CA SER A 16 4.05 3.08 -2.63
C SER A 16 3.43 3.55 -1.31
N ILE A 17 2.62 2.71 -0.66
CA ILE A 17 2.00 3.02 0.64
C ILE A 17 3.07 3.19 1.72
N LEU A 18 4.05 2.29 1.78
CA LEU A 18 5.17 2.37 2.73
C LEU A 18 5.97 3.65 2.52
N TYR A 19 6.27 3.98 1.26
CA TYR A 19 6.96 5.19 0.88
C TYR A 19 6.20 6.44 1.34
N LEU A 20 4.89 6.52 1.07
CA LEU A 20 4.05 7.65 1.46
C LEU A 20 4.01 7.82 2.98
N THR A 21 3.89 6.71 3.70
CA THR A 21 3.87 6.67 5.17
C THR A 21 5.18 7.21 5.75
N LEU A 22 6.31 6.76 5.21
CA LEU A 22 7.63 7.22 5.65
C LEU A 22 7.84 8.71 5.37
N SER A 23 7.40 9.18 4.19
CA SER A 23 7.49 10.58 3.80
C SER A 23 6.71 11.50 4.74
N VAL A 24 5.47 11.12 5.10
CA VAL A 24 4.65 11.88 6.07
C VAL A 24 5.29 11.87 7.46
N HIS A 25 5.82 10.73 7.91
CA HIS A 25 6.50 10.65 9.21
C HIS A 25 7.72 11.58 9.30
N GLN A 26 8.50 11.68 8.22
CA GLN A 26 9.64 12.59 8.16
C GLN A 26 9.22 14.06 8.21
N ARG A 27 8.15 14.45 7.50
CA ARG A 27 7.61 15.81 7.55
C ARG A 27 7.14 16.18 8.97
N ASN A 28 6.41 15.29 9.62
CA ASN A 28 5.94 15.50 10.99
C ASN A 28 7.10 15.67 11.99
N ARG A 29 8.18 14.87 11.85
CA ARG A 29 9.39 15.00 12.67
C ARG A 29 10.07 16.35 12.48
N GLN A 30 10.11 16.87 11.26
CA GLN A 30 10.72 18.18 10.96
C GLN A 30 9.91 19.33 11.58
N GLU A 31 8.59 19.34 11.40
CA GLU A 31 7.70 20.36 11.97
C GLU A 31 7.80 20.42 13.50
N GLN A 32 7.78 19.26 14.17
CA GLN A 32 7.95 19.18 15.62
C GLN A 32 9.29 19.79 16.07
N SER A 33 10.37 19.50 15.35
CA SER A 33 11.69 20.06 15.68
C SER A 33 11.76 21.57 15.48
N LEU A 34 11.08 22.10 14.45
CA LEU A 34 11.02 23.53 14.16
C LEU A 34 10.24 24.28 15.25
N LEU A 35 9.06 23.75 15.63
CA LEU A 35 8.26 24.34 16.71
C LEU A 35 9.01 24.36 18.04
N LEU A 36 9.70 23.27 18.38
CA LEU A 36 10.51 23.21 19.60
C LEU A 36 11.67 24.22 19.58
N ARG A 37 12.37 24.36 18.45
CA ARG A 37 13.44 25.36 18.30
C ARG A 37 12.91 26.77 18.36
N GLN A 38 11.79 27.05 17.70
CA GLN A 38 11.14 28.36 17.72
C GLN A 38 10.73 28.74 19.15
N ASN A 39 10.04 27.85 19.86
CA ASN A 39 9.65 28.08 21.25
C ASN A 39 10.87 28.27 22.15
N SER A 40 11.92 27.46 21.96
CA SER A 40 13.17 27.63 22.70
C SER A 40 13.82 28.99 22.44
N LEU A 41 13.82 29.47 21.19
CA LEU A 41 14.36 30.79 20.83
C LEU A 41 13.53 31.93 21.44
N ILE A 42 12.20 31.83 21.44
CA ILE A 42 11.31 32.83 22.05
C ILE A 42 11.55 32.88 23.56
N LEU A 43 11.55 31.73 24.24
CA LEU A 43 11.80 31.65 25.68
C LEU A 43 13.19 32.17 26.05
N ARG A 44 14.21 31.81 25.26
CA ARG A 44 15.58 32.33 25.43
C ARG A 44 15.62 33.83 25.24
N ASN A 45 14.97 34.38 24.22
CA ASN A 45 14.96 35.82 23.95
C ASN A 45 14.30 36.62 25.07
N ILE A 46 13.26 36.08 25.71
CA ILE A 46 12.60 36.72 26.87
C ILE A 46 13.51 36.70 28.11
N LEU A 47 14.23 35.60 28.34
CA LEU A 47 15.07 35.44 29.54
C LEU A 47 16.42 36.15 29.41
N GLU A 48 17.02 36.08 28.22
CA GLU A 48 18.31 36.69 27.89
C GLU A 48 18.25 37.20 26.44
N PRO A 49 18.00 38.50 26.24
CA PRO A 49 17.89 39.07 24.90
C PRO A 49 19.21 38.88 24.15
N LEU A 50 19.13 38.15 23.04
CA LEU A 50 20.30 37.80 22.24
C LEU A 50 20.98 39.08 21.73
N PRO A 51 22.31 39.25 21.90
CA PRO A 51 23.02 40.39 21.36
C PRO A 51 22.83 40.46 19.82
N PRO A 52 22.89 41.66 19.22
CA PRO A 52 22.67 41.83 17.79
C PRO A 52 23.56 40.86 17.00
N PRO A 53 23.00 40.12 16.03
CA PRO A 53 23.77 39.12 15.30
C PRO A 53 24.95 39.80 14.60
N PRO A 54 26.15 39.18 14.63
CA PRO A 54 27.26 39.66 13.82
C PRO A 54 26.84 39.70 12.33
N PRO A 55 27.48 40.58 11.51
CA PRO A 55 27.18 40.68 10.08
C PRO A 55 27.10 39.29 9.46
N PRO A 56 26.08 39.01 8.62
CA PRO A 56 25.88 37.67 8.09
C PRO A 56 27.13 37.27 7.30
N ALA A 57 27.98 36.44 7.90
CA ALA A 57 29.03 35.76 7.17
C ALA A 57 28.33 34.97 6.06
N ALA A 58 28.75 35.20 4.82
CA ALA A 58 28.22 34.55 3.63
C ALA A 58 28.03 33.07 3.94
N ARG A 59 26.77 32.67 4.10
CA ARG A 59 26.43 31.31 4.50
C ARG A 59 26.77 30.44 3.30
N GLU A 60 27.93 29.81 3.33
CA GLU A 60 28.21 28.69 2.45
C GLU A 60 27.18 27.62 2.81
N ALA A 61 26.11 27.56 2.03
CA ALA A 61 25.11 26.52 2.11
C ALA A 61 25.84 25.22 1.79
N ARG A 62 26.35 24.55 2.83
CA ARG A 62 26.81 23.19 2.68
C ARG A 62 25.62 22.40 2.20
N VAL A 63 25.67 22.00 0.92
CA VAL A 63 24.68 21.16 0.25
C VAL A 63 24.36 20.02 1.21
N SER A 64 23.20 20.12 1.84
CA SER A 64 22.80 19.14 2.83
C SER A 64 22.57 17.84 2.07
N VAL A 65 23.01 16.70 2.61
CA VAL A 65 22.75 15.37 2.00
C VAL A 65 21.25 15.17 1.76
N ALA A 66 20.41 15.83 2.55
CA ALA A 66 18.96 15.87 2.37
C ALA A 66 18.52 16.61 1.08
N GLU A 67 19.25 17.63 0.66
CA GLU A 67 19.00 18.39 -0.56
C GLU A 67 19.36 17.55 -1.78
N SER A 68 20.53 16.88 -1.75
CA SER A 68 20.91 15.89 -2.77
C SER A 68 19.93 14.72 -2.85
N ALA A 69 19.44 14.24 -1.71
CA ALA A 69 18.42 13.19 -1.66
C ALA A 69 17.09 13.65 -2.25
N LYS A 70 16.70 14.91 -2.02
CA LYS A 70 15.48 15.51 -2.58
C LYS A 70 15.59 15.66 -4.09
N ASP A 71 16.73 16.08 -4.61
CA ASP A 71 16.97 16.23 -6.04
C ASP A 71 16.99 14.87 -6.75
N MET A 72 17.62 13.87 -6.15
CA MET A 72 17.63 12.50 -6.68
C MET A 72 16.22 11.90 -6.69
N TRP A 73 15.46 12.12 -5.62
CA TRP A 73 14.09 11.63 -5.51
C TRP A 73 13.12 12.35 -6.45
N ASN A 74 13.25 13.67 -6.63
CA ASN A 74 12.46 14.41 -7.62
C ASN A 74 12.72 13.91 -9.04
N ARG A 75 13.96 13.57 -9.37
CA ARG A 75 14.34 13.03 -10.69
C ARG A 75 13.73 11.64 -10.93
N GLU A 76 13.68 10.81 -9.90
CA GLU A 76 13.01 9.51 -9.97
C GLU A 76 11.49 9.65 -10.12
N ILE A 77 10.86 10.58 -9.39
CA ILE A 77 9.43 10.89 -9.55
C ILE A 77 9.13 11.40 -10.93
N GLU A 78 9.91 12.33 -11.46
CA GLU A 78 9.71 12.84 -12.81
C GLU A 78 9.81 11.70 -13.83
N GLY A 79 10.76 10.78 -13.66
CA GLY A 79 10.90 9.59 -14.49
C GLY A 79 9.68 8.64 -14.39
N LEU A 80 9.13 8.46 -13.20
CA LEU A 80 7.93 7.64 -12.98
C LEU A 80 6.68 8.31 -13.56
N VAL A 81 6.46 9.60 -13.31
CA VAL A 81 5.35 10.37 -13.87
C VAL A 81 5.41 10.36 -15.39
N ARG A 82 6.59 10.55 -15.96
CA ARG A 82 6.81 10.47 -17.41
C ARG A 82 6.45 9.09 -17.95
N LYS A 83 6.91 8.02 -17.30
CA LYS A 83 6.53 6.65 -17.68
C LYS A 83 5.03 6.43 -17.61
N VAL A 84 4.37 6.93 -16.56
CA VAL A 84 2.91 6.82 -16.36
C VAL A 84 2.14 7.59 -17.44
N GLN A 85 2.64 8.75 -17.88
CA GLN A 85 2.01 9.53 -18.95
C GLN A 85 2.17 8.90 -20.33
N TYR A 86 3.33 8.32 -20.64
CA TYR A 86 3.56 7.63 -21.91
C TYR A 86 3.07 6.17 -21.93
N THR A 87 2.65 5.64 -20.79
CA THR A 87 2.07 4.30 -20.72
C THR A 87 0.67 4.34 -21.34
N ASP A 88 0.42 3.44 -22.28
CA ASP A 88 -0.90 3.28 -22.87
C ASP A 88 -1.88 2.68 -21.85
N TRP A 89 -2.73 3.56 -21.31
CA TRP A 89 -3.76 3.20 -20.34
C TRP A 89 -4.86 2.32 -20.92
N ALA A 90 -5.10 2.37 -22.24
CA ALA A 90 -6.07 1.49 -22.88
C ALA A 90 -5.56 0.05 -22.84
N GLU A 91 -4.28 -0.16 -23.13
CA GLU A 91 -3.66 -1.48 -23.05
C GLU A 91 -3.61 -2.01 -21.61
N VAL A 92 -3.23 -1.16 -20.64
CA VAL A 92 -3.22 -1.52 -19.22
C VAL A 92 -4.63 -1.88 -18.74
N ARG A 93 -5.64 -1.09 -19.12
CA ARG A 93 -7.04 -1.36 -18.77
C ARG A 93 -7.52 -2.67 -19.35
N GLU A 94 -7.26 -2.93 -20.62
CA GLU A 94 -7.67 -4.18 -21.27
C GLU A 94 -6.97 -5.40 -20.64
N ARG A 95 -5.70 -5.26 -20.23
CA ARG A 95 -4.97 -6.29 -19.47
C ARG A 95 -5.57 -6.50 -18.07
N MET A 96 -5.97 -5.42 -17.37
CA MET A 96 -6.63 -5.51 -16.07
C MET A 96 -8.04 -6.10 -16.16
N GLU A 97 -8.86 -5.68 -17.13
CA GLU A 97 -10.21 -6.19 -17.38
C GLU A 97 -10.17 -7.70 -17.66
N ARG A 98 -9.22 -8.15 -18.50
CA ARG A 98 -9.00 -9.58 -18.77
C ARG A 98 -8.53 -10.36 -17.53
N GLY A 99 -7.69 -9.75 -16.70
CA GLY A 99 -7.24 -10.34 -15.43
C GLY A 99 -8.37 -10.47 -14.42
N ALA A 100 -9.14 -9.40 -14.23
CA ALA A 100 -10.29 -9.34 -13.34
C ALA A 100 -11.39 -10.32 -13.78
N ALA A 101 -11.71 -10.37 -15.07
CA ALA A 101 -12.69 -11.32 -15.60
C ALA A 101 -12.29 -12.79 -15.34
N LYS A 102 -11.00 -13.12 -15.50
CA LYS A 102 -10.48 -14.47 -15.21
C LYS A 102 -10.53 -14.80 -13.71
N ALA A 103 -10.17 -13.85 -12.85
CA ALA A 103 -10.28 -14.02 -11.40
C ALA A 103 -11.74 -14.19 -10.96
N TRP A 104 -12.67 -13.44 -11.55
CA TRP A 104 -14.11 -13.55 -11.26
C TRP A 104 -14.73 -14.85 -11.76
N ALA A 105 -14.32 -15.32 -12.94
CA ALA A 105 -14.76 -16.63 -13.45
C ALA A 105 -14.32 -17.77 -12.52
N SER A 106 -13.06 -17.76 -12.10
CA SER A 106 -12.51 -18.81 -11.22
C SER A 106 -13.10 -18.79 -9.80
N VAL A 107 -13.39 -17.61 -9.25
CA VAL A 107 -14.14 -17.49 -7.98
C VAL A 107 -15.56 -18.03 -8.12
N ARG A 108 -16.27 -17.69 -9.21
CA ARG A 108 -17.64 -18.18 -9.46
C ARG A 108 -17.69 -19.69 -9.64
N GLU A 109 -16.72 -20.27 -10.33
CA GLU A 109 -16.59 -21.73 -10.49
C GLU A 109 -16.33 -22.41 -9.14
N GLY A 110 -15.42 -21.88 -8.33
CA GLY A 110 -15.18 -22.37 -6.97
C GLY A 110 -16.43 -22.30 -6.07
N VAL A 111 -17.23 -21.23 -6.19
CA VAL A 111 -18.51 -21.10 -5.45
C VAL A 111 -19.54 -22.14 -5.90
N LYS A 112 -19.62 -22.43 -7.20
CA LYS A 112 -20.51 -23.49 -7.71
C LYS A 112 -20.08 -24.88 -7.25
N GLU A 113 -18.79 -25.20 -7.30
CA GLU A 113 -18.27 -26.48 -6.81
C GLU A 113 -18.50 -26.66 -5.31
N VAL A 114 -18.34 -25.60 -4.52
CA VAL A 114 -18.63 -25.63 -3.07
C VAL A 114 -20.15 -25.79 -2.82
N GLY A 115 -20.98 -25.13 -3.63
CA GLY A 115 -22.44 -25.28 -3.59
C GLY A 115 -22.91 -26.70 -3.90
N GLU A 116 -22.40 -27.31 -4.99
CA GLU A 116 -22.72 -28.70 -5.35
C GLU A 116 -22.20 -29.70 -4.31
N LYS A 117 -21.02 -29.45 -3.73
CA LYS A 117 -20.48 -30.28 -2.64
C LYS A 117 -21.32 -30.15 -1.37
N ALA A 118 -21.85 -28.97 -1.06
CA ALA A 118 -22.73 -28.74 0.07
C ALA A 118 -24.14 -29.34 -0.14
N GLU A 119 -24.63 -29.41 -1.37
CA GLU A 119 -25.89 -30.07 -1.73
C GLU A 119 -25.77 -31.59 -1.71
N LYS A 120 -24.69 -32.14 -2.29
CA LYS A 120 -24.38 -33.59 -2.21
C LYS A 120 -24.06 -34.06 -0.79
N ALA A 121 -23.57 -33.19 0.08
CA ALA A 121 -23.34 -33.50 1.49
C ALA A 121 -24.63 -33.47 2.34
N LYS A 122 -25.72 -32.90 1.83
CA LYS A 122 -27.03 -32.91 2.52
C LYS A 122 -27.84 -34.19 2.27
N GLU A 123 -27.50 -35.00 1.26
CA GLU A 123 -28.31 -36.17 0.88
C GLU A 123 -27.89 -37.57 1.40
N PRO A 124 -26.73 -37.84 2.05
CA PRO A 124 -26.42 -39.20 2.51
C PRO A 124 -26.58 -39.36 4.03
N GLU A 125 -27.78 -39.14 4.59
CA GLU A 125 -28.04 -39.62 5.97
C GLU A 125 -29.47 -40.13 6.25
N PHE A 126 -30.41 -40.03 5.31
CA PHE A 126 -31.81 -40.42 5.59
C PHE A 126 -32.24 -41.81 5.09
N VAL A 127 -31.39 -42.54 4.34
CA VAL A 127 -31.81 -43.81 3.69
C VAL A 127 -31.27 -45.08 4.40
N SER A 128 -30.31 -44.99 5.32
CA SER A 128 -29.71 -46.21 5.92
C SER A 128 -30.37 -46.69 7.23
N THR A 129 -31.18 -45.87 7.90
CA THR A 129 -31.80 -46.23 9.19
C THR A 129 -33.16 -46.92 9.09
N SER A 130 -33.83 -46.90 7.93
CA SER A 130 -35.16 -47.53 7.79
C SER A 130 -35.13 -49.00 7.34
N VAL A 131 -34.00 -49.53 6.86
CA VAL A 131 -33.92 -50.93 6.36
C VAL A 131 -33.55 -51.94 7.46
N ARG A 132 -33.03 -51.51 8.62
CA ARG A 132 -32.64 -52.42 9.71
C ARG A 132 -33.75 -52.74 10.73
N ALA A 133 -34.91 -52.08 10.66
CA ALA A 133 -36.02 -52.33 11.58
C ALA A 133 -37.01 -53.42 11.11
N LYS A 134 -36.90 -53.93 9.88
CA LYS A 134 -37.87 -54.90 9.30
C LYS A 134 -37.26 -56.29 9.04
N SER A 135 -36.38 -56.76 9.92
CA SER A 135 -35.83 -58.13 9.86
C SER A 135 -35.58 -58.73 11.25
N ARG A 136 -36.51 -58.47 12.18
CA ARG A 136 -36.64 -59.15 13.46
C ARG A 136 -38.12 -59.28 13.82
N GLU A 137 -38.88 -59.90 12.95
CA GLU A 137 -40.21 -60.46 13.25
C GLU A 137 -40.47 -61.49 12.15
N GLY A 138 -40.20 -62.75 12.48
CA GLY A 138 -40.27 -63.93 11.63
C GLY A 138 -39.90 -65.14 12.46
#